data_AF-A0A9E4ES75-F1
#
_entry.id   AF-A0A9E4ES75-F1
#
_cell.length_a   1.000
_cell.length_b   1.000
_cell.length_c   1.000
_cell.angle_alpha   90.00
_cell.angle_beta   90.00
_cell.angle_gamma   90.00
#
_symmetry.space_group_name_H-M   'P 1'
#
loop_
_entity.id
_entity.type
_entity.pdbx_description
1 polymer ?
#
loop_
_entity_poly.entity_id
_entity_poly.type
_entity_poly.pdbx_seq_one_letter_code
_entity_poly.pdbx_strand_id
1 'polypeptide(L)'
;MSRKIVLLAAAVLTFAGIAAFDLQRRLHYEPHAVVSAPEPFTEPKPDSFTVQKRDSSAVPKAEHSAISKLDSMRTIRIEVLNGCGVAGIAEKAGRYLREAGFDVMTWKNADSFNYPETIVIDRTGNIENARSVASAMGLQTHIQQIVHDPYRIEQVAVIIGRDYDRLGIFSGDRPRR
;
A
#
# COMPACT_ATOMS: atom_id res chain seq x y z
N MET A 1 -5.19 -30.62 -55.29
CA MET A 1 -5.73 -31.80 -54.57
C MET A 1 -4.55 -32.50 -53.91
N SER A 2 -4.16 -32.08 -52.70
CA SER A 2 -2.99 -32.63 -52.00
C SER A 2 -3.33 -32.92 -50.53
N ARG A 3 -2.97 -34.14 -50.13
CA ARG A 3 -3.50 -34.90 -49.01
C ARG A 3 -2.99 -34.37 -47.66
N LYS A 4 -3.90 -34.37 -46.68
CA LYS A 4 -3.65 -34.18 -45.25
C LYS A 4 -2.72 -35.30 -44.75
N ILE A 5 -1.68 -34.95 -44.00
CA ILE A 5 -0.96 -35.90 -43.13
C ILE A 5 -1.04 -35.35 -41.72
N VAL A 6 -1.89 -36.01 -40.94
CA VAL A 6 -1.98 -35.94 -39.49
C VAL A 6 -0.89 -36.87 -38.96
N LEU A 7 -0.02 -36.40 -38.07
CA LEU A 7 0.77 -37.29 -37.22
C LEU A 7 0.82 -36.68 -35.81
N LEU A 8 0.01 -37.31 -34.97
CA LEU A 8 -0.10 -37.16 -33.54
C LEU A 8 1.00 -38.03 -32.91
N ALA A 9 1.83 -37.48 -32.03
CA ALA A 9 2.68 -38.27 -31.14
C ALA A 9 2.64 -37.65 -29.75
N ALA A 10 1.95 -38.36 -28.85
CA ALA A 10 1.92 -38.11 -27.41
C ALA A 10 3.22 -38.63 -26.78
N ALA A 11 3.73 -37.92 -25.77
CA ALA A 11 4.63 -38.49 -24.77
C ALA A 11 4.28 -37.91 -23.40
N VAL A 12 3.62 -38.76 -22.61
CA VAL A 12 3.39 -38.63 -21.17
C VAL A 12 4.68 -39.05 -20.46
N LEU A 13 5.20 -38.22 -19.56
CA LEU A 13 6.11 -38.68 -18.51
C LEU A 13 5.70 -38.04 -17.17
N THR A 14 4.95 -38.82 -16.39
CA THR A 14 4.74 -38.67 -14.95
C THR A 14 5.72 -39.60 -14.21
N PHE A 15 6.14 -39.18 -13.01
CA PHE A 15 6.77 -39.92 -11.88
C PHE A 15 7.92 -39.06 -11.33
N ALA A 16 8.15 -38.85 -10.03
CA ALA A 16 7.47 -39.12 -8.77
C ALA A 16 8.22 -38.32 -7.71
N GLY A 17 7.57 -37.82 -6.65
CA GLY A 17 8.32 -37.20 -5.56
C GLY A 17 7.55 -36.24 -4.67
N ILE A 18 6.25 -36.46 -4.47
CA ILE A 18 5.54 -35.88 -3.33
C ILE A 18 5.44 -36.98 -2.27
N ALA A 19 5.99 -36.68 -1.10
CA ALA A 19 5.76 -37.29 0.20
C ALA A 19 6.26 -38.72 0.45
N ALA A 20 7.38 -38.82 1.18
CA ALA A 20 7.65 -39.81 2.22
C ALA A 20 9.01 -39.44 2.87
N PHE A 21 9.07 -39.07 4.16
CA PHE A 21 9.10 -40.03 5.29
C PHE A 21 10.57 -40.29 5.72
N ASP A 22 11.04 -39.49 6.69
CA ASP A 22 12.05 -39.83 7.73
C ASP A 22 12.57 -38.51 8.31
N LEU A 23 12.12 -37.99 9.45
CA LEU A 23 12.23 -38.56 10.80
C LEU A 23 13.61 -39.16 11.13
N GLN A 24 14.70 -38.41 10.96
CA GLN A 24 15.78 -38.38 11.97
C GLN A 24 16.79 -37.26 11.72
N ARG A 25 16.65 -36.14 12.44
CA ARG A 25 17.76 -35.26 12.91
C ARG A 25 17.26 -34.21 13.91
N ARG A 26 16.53 -34.68 14.94
CA ARG A 26 16.91 -34.31 16.33
C ARG A 26 18.11 -35.23 16.60
N LEU A 27 19.32 -34.76 16.91
CA LEU A 27 19.72 -34.38 18.27
C LEU A 27 21.11 -33.72 18.23
N HIS A 28 21.25 -32.54 17.62
CA HIS A 28 22.41 -31.67 17.92
C HIS A 28 21.91 -30.23 18.11
N TYR A 29 21.10 -30.06 19.14
CA TYR A 29 20.94 -28.78 19.82
C TYR A 29 21.88 -28.85 21.03
N GLU A 30 23.04 -28.22 20.89
CA GLU A 30 24.00 -28.07 21.99
C GLU A 30 23.36 -27.20 23.08
N PRO A 31 23.28 -27.66 24.33
CA PRO A 31 22.78 -26.85 25.42
C PRO A 31 23.80 -25.74 25.72
N HIS A 32 23.58 -24.55 25.18
CA HIS A 32 24.27 -23.36 25.67
C HIS A 32 23.87 -23.15 27.14
N ALA A 33 24.87 -23.27 28.00
CA ALA A 33 24.89 -23.09 29.45
C ALA A 33 23.62 -22.46 30.07
N VAL A 34 23.04 -23.21 31.00
CA VAL A 34 22.07 -22.74 31.99
C VAL A 34 22.65 -21.50 32.67
N VAL A 35 22.15 -20.31 32.30
CA VAL A 35 22.24 -19.14 33.17
C VAL A 35 21.36 -19.47 34.37
N SER A 36 21.99 -19.56 35.54
CA SER A 36 21.34 -19.74 36.83
C SER A 36 20.06 -18.93 36.91
N ALA A 37 19.01 -19.58 37.42
CA ALA A 37 17.74 -18.95 37.72
C ALA A 37 17.96 -17.55 38.33
N PRO A 38 17.21 -16.52 37.90
CA PRO A 38 17.29 -15.23 38.56
C PRO A 38 16.93 -15.42 40.04
N GLU A 39 17.80 -14.93 40.92
CA GLU A 39 17.56 -14.87 42.37
C GLU A 39 16.12 -14.37 42.63
N PRO A 40 15.40 -14.96 43.60
CA PRO A 40 14.06 -14.52 43.93
C PRO A 40 14.13 -13.02 44.28
N PHE A 41 13.31 -12.22 43.60
CA PHE A 41 13.18 -10.80 43.92
C PHE A 41 12.80 -10.66 45.40
N THR A 42 13.73 -10.20 46.22
CA THR A 42 13.44 -9.73 47.57
C THR A 42 12.58 -8.48 47.43
N GLU A 43 11.27 -8.61 47.73
CA GLU A 43 10.36 -7.47 47.73
C GLU A 43 10.87 -6.38 48.69
N PRO A 44 10.96 -5.11 48.26
CA PRO A 44 11.25 -4.02 49.17
C PRO A 44 10.10 -3.90 50.18
N LYS A 45 10.45 -3.87 51.47
CA LYS A 45 9.50 -3.67 52.57
C LYS A 45 8.71 -2.38 52.34
N PRO A 46 7.37 -2.41 52.41
CA PRO A 46 6.56 -1.24 52.15
C PRO A 46 6.71 -0.24 53.30
N ASP A 47 7.52 0.79 53.10
CA ASP A 47 7.36 2.01 53.90
C ASP A 47 6.04 2.65 53.51
N SER A 48 5.24 2.92 54.53
CA SER A 48 3.85 3.36 54.50
C SER A 48 3.57 4.45 53.48
N PHE A 49 3.12 4.06 52.29
CA PHE A 49 2.38 4.92 51.39
C PHE A 49 0.88 4.67 51.60
N THR A 50 0.20 5.68 52.13
CA THR A 50 -1.25 5.70 52.37
C THR A 50 -2.01 5.36 51.09
N VAL A 51 -2.77 4.27 51.12
CA VAL A 51 -3.64 3.80 50.04
C VAL A 51 -4.83 4.74 49.91
N GLN A 52 -4.80 5.61 48.90
CA GLN A 52 -6.03 6.17 48.33
C GLN A 52 -6.63 5.11 47.39
N LYS A 53 -7.83 4.64 47.73
CA LYS A 53 -8.64 3.70 46.97
C LYS A 53 -8.93 4.28 45.59
N ARG A 54 -8.14 3.92 44.58
CA ARG A 54 -8.47 4.20 43.17
C ARG A 54 -9.32 3.04 42.68
N ASP A 55 -10.62 3.31 42.61
CA ASP A 55 -11.61 2.40 42.07
C ASP A 55 -11.24 1.99 40.62
N SER A 56 -11.22 0.68 40.40
CA SER A 56 -11.02 0.03 39.11
C SER A 56 -12.21 0.31 38.19
N SER A 57 -12.28 1.48 37.55
CA SER A 57 -13.30 1.80 36.54
C SER A 57 -12.98 3.12 35.84
N ALA A 58 -12.12 3.09 34.81
CA ALA A 58 -12.10 3.96 33.63
C ALA A 58 -10.66 4.17 33.15
N VAL A 59 -10.25 3.40 32.13
CA VAL A 59 -9.18 3.86 31.23
C VAL A 59 -9.67 5.17 30.59
N PRO A 60 -8.94 6.29 30.69
CA PRO A 60 -9.41 7.58 30.21
C PRO A 60 -9.55 7.57 28.68
N LYS A 61 -10.72 7.97 28.19
CA LYS A 61 -11.11 8.16 26.78
C LYS A 61 -10.23 9.15 25.99
N ALA A 62 -9.19 9.72 26.61
CA ALA A 62 -8.39 10.83 26.08
C ALA A 62 -7.16 10.38 25.26
N GLU A 63 -6.64 9.16 25.47
CA GLU A 63 -5.38 8.72 24.86
C GLU A 63 -5.55 8.25 23.39
N HIS A 64 -6.68 7.62 23.05
CA HIS A 64 -7.04 7.31 21.65
C HIS A 64 -7.48 8.54 20.82
N SER A 65 -7.80 9.65 21.50
CA SER A 65 -8.26 10.89 20.86
C SER A 65 -7.08 11.78 20.42
N ALA A 66 -5.95 11.76 21.13
CA ALA A 66 -4.77 12.54 20.75
C ALA A 66 -4.04 11.96 19.51
N ILE A 67 -4.03 10.63 19.36
CA ILE A 67 -3.37 9.94 18.23
C ILE A 67 -4.18 10.11 16.93
N SER A 68 -5.53 10.09 17.00
CA SER A 68 -6.41 10.42 15.86
C SER A 68 -6.49 11.92 15.55
N LYS A 69 -6.11 12.79 16.49
CA LYS A 69 -6.03 14.24 16.25
C LYS A 69 -4.78 14.64 15.46
N LEU A 70 -3.71 13.84 15.48
CA LEU A 70 -2.53 14.01 14.62
C LEU A 70 -2.75 13.49 13.17
N ASP A 71 -3.67 12.54 12.98
CA ASP A 71 -4.18 12.07 11.66
C ASP A 71 -4.81 13.22 10.83
N SER A 72 -5.05 14.37 11.46
CA SER A 72 -5.86 15.49 10.93
C SER A 72 -5.09 16.78 10.64
N MET A 73 -3.76 16.73 10.46
CA MET A 73 -3.04 17.77 9.68
C MET A 73 -3.12 17.54 8.15
N ARG A 74 -4.16 16.80 7.71
CA ARG A 74 -4.93 16.91 6.45
C ARG A 74 -4.14 17.05 5.15
N THR A 75 -3.16 16.19 4.93
CA THR A 75 -2.63 15.97 3.58
C THR A 75 -3.46 14.90 2.87
N ILE A 76 -3.95 15.19 1.66
CA ILE A 76 -4.74 14.22 0.88
C ILE A 76 -3.81 13.08 0.44
N ARG A 77 -4.20 11.84 0.75
CA ARG A 77 -3.43 10.64 0.39
C ARG A 77 -3.78 10.16 -1.00
N ILE A 78 -2.78 10.00 -1.86
CA ILE A 78 -2.95 9.77 -3.29
C ILE A 78 -2.22 8.52 -3.76
N GLU A 79 -2.86 7.77 -4.66
CA GLU A 79 -2.22 6.77 -5.52
C GLU A 79 -2.09 7.31 -6.95
N VAL A 80 -0.94 7.12 -7.59
CA VAL A 80 -0.72 7.51 -8.99
C VAL A 80 -0.52 6.27 -9.87
N LEU A 81 -1.27 6.19 -10.96
CA LEU A 81 -1.33 5.04 -11.85
C LEU A 81 -0.92 5.43 -13.27
N ASN A 82 0.01 4.67 -13.86
CA ASN A 82 0.35 4.79 -15.27
C ASN A 82 -0.70 4.06 -16.13
N GLY A 83 -1.57 4.83 -16.77
CA GLY A 83 -2.60 4.34 -17.67
C GLY A 83 -2.28 4.52 -19.16
N CYS A 84 -1.08 4.99 -19.52
CA CYS A 84 -0.70 5.28 -20.91
C CYS A 84 0.49 4.47 -21.43
N GLY A 85 1.19 3.75 -20.55
CA GLY A 85 2.30 2.86 -20.91
C GLY A 85 3.66 3.56 -21.05
N VAL A 86 3.75 4.84 -20.73
CA VAL A 86 5.02 5.58 -20.73
C VAL A 86 5.80 5.26 -19.48
N ALA A 87 7.04 4.78 -19.63
CA ALA A 87 7.89 4.42 -18.49
C ALA A 87 8.17 5.65 -17.60
N GLY A 88 8.07 5.47 -16.27
CA GLY A 88 8.36 6.51 -15.29
C GLY A 88 7.32 7.62 -15.14
N ILE A 89 6.25 7.64 -15.94
CA ILE A 89 5.28 8.75 -15.93
C ILE A 89 4.54 8.90 -14.59
N ALA A 90 4.17 7.77 -13.96
CA ALA A 90 3.50 7.77 -12.66
C ALA A 90 4.42 8.26 -11.54
N GLU A 91 5.71 7.91 -11.59
CA GLU A 91 6.69 8.41 -10.63
C GLU A 91 6.85 9.93 -10.78
N LYS A 92 6.95 10.42 -12.02
CA LYS A 92 7.11 11.85 -12.27
C LYS A 92 5.86 12.66 -11.84
N ALA A 93 4.65 12.17 -12.14
CA ALA A 93 3.43 12.76 -11.60
C ALA A 93 3.39 12.72 -10.07
N GLY A 94 3.79 11.60 -9.47
CA GLY A 94 3.86 11.45 -8.01
C GLY A 94 4.82 12.45 -7.36
N ARG A 95 5.97 12.72 -7.98
CA ARG A 95 6.93 13.73 -7.50
C ARG A 95 6.32 15.13 -7.55
N TYR A 96 5.70 15.49 -8.68
CA TYR A 96 5.00 16.76 -8.82
C TYR A 96 3.90 16.95 -7.77
N LEU A 97 3.08 15.93 -7.53
CA LEU A 97 2.00 16.01 -6.54
C LEU A 97 2.53 16.13 -5.11
N ARG A 98 3.68 15.51 -4.79
CA ARG A 98 4.34 15.73 -3.50
C ARG A 98 4.84 17.17 -3.34
N GLU A 99 5.45 17.73 -4.38
CA GLU A 99 5.88 19.13 -4.41
C GLU A 99 4.69 20.10 -4.28
N ALA A 100 3.52 19.71 -4.79
CA ALA A 100 2.26 20.44 -4.63
C ALA A 100 1.61 20.28 -3.24
N GLY A 101 2.25 19.54 -2.32
CA GLY A 101 1.79 19.40 -0.94
C GLY A 101 0.78 18.28 -0.71
N PHE A 102 0.71 17.28 -1.60
CA PHE A 102 -0.08 16.06 -1.38
C PHE A 102 0.77 14.89 -0.88
N ASP A 103 0.11 13.93 -0.26
CA ASP A 103 0.77 12.75 0.31
C ASP A 103 0.62 11.57 -0.64
N VAL A 104 1.56 11.46 -1.59
CA VAL A 104 1.55 10.34 -2.53
C VAL A 104 2.04 9.09 -1.80
N MET A 105 1.15 8.13 -1.58
CA MET A 105 1.44 6.86 -0.93
C MET A 105 2.17 5.91 -1.89
N THR A 106 1.61 5.76 -3.09
CA THR A 106 1.98 4.72 -4.03
C THR A 106 1.97 5.25 -5.46
N TRP A 107 2.91 4.79 -6.29
CA TRP A 107 2.84 4.93 -7.74
C TRP A 107 3.12 3.59 -8.43
N LYS A 108 2.30 3.22 -9.42
CA LYS A 108 2.39 1.93 -10.12
C LYS A 108 1.73 1.99 -11.50
N ASN A 109 1.66 0.85 -12.20
CA ASN A 109 0.86 0.73 -13.43
C ASN A 109 -0.63 0.57 -13.11
N ALA A 110 -1.48 1.14 -13.96
CA ALA A 110 -2.90 0.82 -13.96
C ALA A 110 -3.13 -0.59 -14.51
N ASP A 111 -4.37 -1.10 -14.40
CA ASP A 111 -4.76 -2.41 -14.92
C ASP A 111 -4.73 -2.48 -16.46
N SER A 112 -4.62 -1.33 -17.13
CA SER A 112 -4.55 -1.18 -18.58
C SER A 112 -3.75 0.07 -18.98
N PHE A 113 -3.19 0.08 -20.19
CA PHE A 113 -2.50 1.26 -20.76
C PHE A 113 -3.34 2.01 -21.82
N ASN A 114 -4.64 1.71 -21.88
CA ASN A 114 -5.54 2.28 -22.90
C ASN A 114 -6.38 3.45 -22.40
N TYR A 115 -6.02 4.10 -21.29
CA TYR A 115 -6.74 5.26 -20.78
C TYR A 115 -6.51 6.45 -21.74
N PRO A 116 -7.56 6.93 -22.44
CA PRO A 116 -7.40 8.01 -23.41
C PRO A 116 -7.09 9.35 -22.72
N GLU A 117 -7.67 9.57 -21.54
CA GLU A 117 -7.58 10.80 -20.77
C GLU A 117 -7.12 10.52 -19.35
N THR A 118 -6.55 11.55 -18.72
CA THR A 118 -6.12 11.51 -17.32
C THR A 118 -7.32 11.74 -16.42
N ILE A 119 -7.52 10.83 -15.46
CA ILE A 119 -8.72 10.81 -14.61
C ILE A 119 -8.29 10.87 -13.15
N VAL A 120 -8.95 11.73 -12.38
CA VAL A 120 -8.84 11.79 -10.92
C VAL A 120 -10.10 11.18 -10.31
N ILE A 121 -9.91 10.22 -9.42
CA ILE A 121 -10.98 9.40 -8.82
C ILE A 121 -10.98 9.62 -7.31
N ASP A 122 -12.08 10.13 -6.76
CA ASP A 122 -12.34 10.06 -5.31
C ASP A 122 -12.86 8.67 -4.93
N ARG A 123 -12.21 8.05 -3.95
CA ARG A 123 -12.57 6.72 -3.42
C ARG A 123 -13.32 6.76 -2.10
N THR A 124 -13.39 7.92 -1.46
CA THR A 124 -13.88 8.06 -0.08
C THR A 124 -15.23 8.75 0.03
N GLY A 125 -15.77 9.28 -1.08
CA GLY A 125 -16.98 10.09 -1.09
C GLY A 125 -16.73 11.55 -0.75
N ASN A 126 -15.47 11.98 -0.67
CA ASN A 126 -15.08 13.38 -0.54
C ASN A 126 -14.53 13.90 -1.87
N ILE A 127 -15.45 14.30 -2.74
CA ILE A 127 -15.14 14.78 -4.10
C ILE A 127 -14.23 16.01 -4.12
N GLU A 128 -14.22 16.82 -3.05
CA GLU A 128 -13.34 17.98 -2.95
C GLU A 128 -11.87 17.59 -2.95
N ASN A 129 -11.52 16.43 -2.37
CA ASN A 129 -10.15 15.92 -2.41
C ASN A 129 -9.72 15.64 -3.85
N ALA A 130 -10.57 14.98 -4.65
CA ALA A 130 -10.27 14.74 -6.06
C ALA A 130 -10.24 16.05 -6.87
N ARG A 131 -11.11 17.01 -6.56
CA ARG A 131 -11.09 18.33 -7.20
C ARG A 131 -9.80 19.09 -6.91
N SER A 132 -9.30 19.08 -5.66
CA SER A 132 -8.03 19.72 -5.30
C SER A 132 -6.87 19.12 -6.08
N VAL A 133 -6.83 17.78 -6.20
CA VAL A 133 -5.79 17.07 -6.96
C VAL A 133 -5.88 17.36 -8.45
N ALA A 134 -7.07 17.33 -9.03
CA ALA A 134 -7.29 17.68 -10.43
C ALA A 134 -6.85 19.12 -10.73
N SER A 135 -7.21 20.07 -9.86
CA SER A 135 -6.86 21.48 -10.00
C SER A 135 -5.34 21.69 -9.97
N ALA A 136 -4.63 20.99 -9.09
CA ALA A 136 -3.16 21.03 -9.04
C ALA A 136 -2.51 20.50 -10.31
N MET A 137 -3.15 19.55 -11.01
CA MET A 137 -2.68 19.02 -12.29
C MET A 137 -3.16 19.82 -13.51
N GLY A 138 -3.94 20.90 -13.31
CA GLY A 138 -4.53 21.68 -14.40
C GLY A 138 -5.69 20.97 -15.11
N LEU A 139 -6.33 20.01 -14.45
CA LEU A 139 -7.43 19.21 -14.97
C LEU A 139 -8.78 19.72 -14.47
N GLN A 140 -9.81 19.60 -15.32
CA GLN A 140 -11.20 19.82 -14.91
C GLN A 140 -11.92 18.49 -14.63
N THR A 141 -11.47 17.40 -15.24
CA THR A 141 -12.11 16.09 -15.17
C THR A 141 -11.75 15.38 -13.86
N HIS A 142 -12.77 15.10 -13.07
CA HIS A 142 -12.71 14.29 -11.86
C HIS A 142 -14.02 13.51 -11.71
N ILE A 143 -13.94 12.29 -11.17
CA ILE A 143 -15.10 11.44 -10.94
C ILE A 143 -15.08 10.90 -9.51
N GLN A 144 -16.24 10.48 -9.03
CA GLN A 144 -16.36 9.77 -7.77
C GLN A 144 -16.58 8.28 -8.04
N GLN A 145 -15.77 7.42 -7.45
CA GLN A 145 -15.98 5.99 -7.49
C GLN A 145 -15.58 5.38 -6.15
N ILE A 146 -16.59 5.15 -5.30
CA ILE A 146 -16.40 4.55 -3.99
C ILE A 146 -16.29 3.04 -4.17
N VAL A 147 -15.10 2.49 -3.93
CA VAL A 147 -14.86 1.05 -3.87
C VAL A 147 -14.58 0.71 -2.42
N HIS A 148 -15.40 -0.15 -1.82
CA HIS A 148 -15.21 -0.55 -0.43
C HIS A 148 -14.04 -1.52 -0.32
N ASP A 149 -12.86 -1.01 0.02
CA ASP A 149 -11.67 -1.79 0.32
C ASP A 149 -11.11 -1.33 1.68
N PRO A 150 -11.28 -2.12 2.76
CA PRO A 150 -10.88 -1.72 4.11
C PRO A 150 -9.36 -1.61 4.27
N TYR A 151 -8.57 -2.16 3.35
CA TYR A 151 -7.11 -2.09 3.37
C TYR A 151 -6.57 -0.91 2.56
N ARG A 152 -7.43 -0.23 1.79
CA ARG A 152 -7.03 0.87 0.95
C ARG A 152 -7.01 2.17 1.72
N ILE A 153 -5.83 2.77 1.81
CA ILE A 153 -5.59 3.99 2.57
C ILE A 153 -5.62 5.24 1.69
N GLU A 154 -5.47 5.09 0.37
CA GLU A 154 -5.48 6.21 -0.56
C GLU A 154 -6.90 6.73 -0.80
N GLN A 155 -7.08 8.03 -0.59
CA GLN A 155 -8.37 8.70 -0.72
C GLN A 155 -8.68 9.04 -2.17
N VAL A 156 -7.63 9.35 -2.94
CA VAL A 156 -7.71 9.75 -4.34
C VAL A 156 -6.80 8.87 -5.18
N ALA A 157 -7.25 8.51 -6.37
CA ALA A 157 -6.41 7.90 -7.39
C ALA A 157 -6.30 8.79 -8.62
N VAL A 158 -5.08 8.92 -9.14
CA VAL A 158 -4.80 9.63 -10.38
C VAL A 158 -4.36 8.61 -11.41
N ILE A 159 -5.13 8.43 -12.48
CA ILE A 159 -4.74 7.59 -13.61
C ILE A 159 -4.25 8.50 -14.73
N ILE A 160 -2.96 8.43 -15.06
CA ILE A 160 -2.35 9.20 -16.14
C ILE A 160 -2.70 8.57 -17.49
N GLY A 161 -3.42 9.31 -18.32
CA GLY A 161 -3.87 8.89 -19.65
C GLY A 161 -2.90 9.26 -20.76
N ARG A 162 -3.30 8.96 -22.00
CA ARG A 162 -2.52 9.26 -23.21
C ARG A 162 -2.42 10.76 -23.52
N ASP A 163 -3.25 11.57 -22.88
CA ASP A 163 -3.23 13.04 -22.89
C ASP A 163 -2.18 13.65 -21.95
N TYR A 164 -1.30 12.85 -21.34
CA TYR A 164 -0.28 13.34 -20.40
C TYR A 164 0.57 14.48 -20.98
N ASP A 165 0.78 14.51 -22.28
CA ASP A 165 1.53 15.56 -22.98
C ASP A 165 0.87 16.95 -22.93
N ARG A 166 -0.44 16.98 -22.67
CA ARG A 166 -1.23 18.21 -22.48
C ARG A 166 -1.24 18.69 -21.04
N LEU A 167 -0.79 17.86 -20.09
CA LEU A 167 -0.68 18.25 -18.70
C LEU A 167 0.52 19.19 -18.55
N GLY A 168 0.29 20.38 -17.96
CA GLY A 168 1.33 21.39 -17.75
C GLY A 168 2.55 20.88 -16.97
N ILE A 169 2.39 19.78 -16.23
CA ILE A 169 3.44 19.13 -15.42
C ILE A 169 4.47 18.36 -16.28
N PHE A 170 4.16 18.07 -17.54
CA PHE A 170 4.98 17.24 -18.43
C PHE A 170 5.50 17.96 -19.67
N SER A 171 5.09 19.20 -19.93
CA SER A 171 5.35 19.94 -21.18
C SER A 171 6.83 20.14 -21.56
N GLY A 172 7.78 19.90 -20.64
CA GLY A 172 9.23 19.98 -20.89
C GLY A 172 9.92 18.70 -21.35
N ASP A 173 9.28 17.52 -21.20
CA ASP A 173 9.95 16.21 -21.26
C ASP A 173 9.63 15.40 -22.53
N ARG A 174 9.38 16.07 -23.66
CA ARG A 174 9.10 15.36 -24.91
C ARG A 174 10.23 14.37 -25.22
N PRO A 175 9.96 13.05 -25.32
CA PRO A 175 10.98 12.11 -25.78
C PRO A 175 11.37 12.53 -27.21
N ARG A 176 12.66 12.77 -27.43
CA ARG A 176 13.19 12.99 -28.78
C ARG A 176 12.93 11.69 -29.55
N ARG A 177 12.03 11.77 -30.53
CA ARG A 177 11.74 10.66 -31.45
C ARG A 177 12.95 10.34 -32.31
#